data_AF-X1H4L4-F1
#
_entry.id   AF-X1H4L4-F1
#
_cell.length_a   1.000
_cell.length_b   1.000
_cell.length_c   1.000
_cell.angle_alpha   90.00
_cell.angle_beta   90.00
_cell.angle_gamma   90.00
#
_symmetry.space_group_name_H-M   'P 1'
#
loop_
_entity.id
_entity.type
_entity.pdbx_description
1 polymer ?
#
loop_
_entity_poly.entity_id
_entity_poly.type
_entity_poly.pdbx_seq_one_letter_code
_entity_poly.pdbx_strand_id
1 'polypeptide(L)'
;MLQKGWGIGSGVSLFIATGIAGQVFWNCFSFVPMTGGHFDDMPRGIVIAFFQALFVPDSPVGVEDLWFRPSNLPGLMSIITTIGIFVVIVYFESVTIDIPLAYSGYRGFKGKYPIKLLYVSNIPVILVSALYANAMFLGQMIAGPNSALRGGDLDFFLNLIGQYGDPGQSPGGSYLNPVGGLIYLMTPPQGFQSVIDDPLRAVIYLVIFIVLCIGFGRIWVEVSGLSPRDISRQIIDSGMEIPGFRRSEKTIERILSR
;
A
#
# COMPACT_ATOMS: atom_id res chain seq x y z
N MET A 1 -6.82 25.36 5.41
CA MET A 1 -6.25 25.78 6.71
C MET A 1 -4.92 25.11 6.98
N LEU A 2 -4.82 23.76 6.93
CA LEU A 2 -3.57 23.02 7.14
C LEU A 2 -2.42 23.43 6.19
N GLN A 3 -2.70 23.64 4.90
CA GLN A 3 -1.68 24.09 3.93
C GLN A 3 -1.25 25.57 4.10
N LYS A 4 -2.01 26.37 4.88
CA LYS A 4 -1.69 27.79 5.13
C LYS A 4 -0.82 27.99 6.38
N GLY A 5 -0.02 26.98 6.75
CA GLY A 5 0.94 27.05 7.87
C GLY A 5 0.42 26.57 9.23
N TRP A 6 -0.84 26.17 9.34
CA TRP A 6 -1.43 25.66 10.58
C TRP A 6 -1.30 24.13 10.74
N GLY A 7 -0.59 23.45 9.82
CA GLY A 7 -0.41 22.00 9.82
C GLY A 7 1.06 21.60 9.81
N ILE A 8 1.36 20.41 10.35
CA ILE A 8 2.71 19.82 10.40
C ILE A 8 3.14 19.23 9.04
N GLY A 9 2.21 19.15 8.07
CA GLY A 9 2.48 18.60 6.74
C GLY A 9 1.32 18.81 5.75
N SER A 10 1.30 18.00 4.68
CA SER A 10 0.22 18.05 3.69
C SER A 10 -1.11 17.59 4.31
N GLY A 11 -2.18 18.34 4.04
CA GLY A 11 -3.53 17.95 4.50
C GLY A 11 -3.95 16.58 3.95
N VAL A 12 -3.62 16.28 2.70
CA VAL A 12 -3.97 15.01 2.05
C VAL A 12 -3.29 13.83 2.74
N SER A 13 -1.99 13.93 3.05
CA SER A 13 -1.27 12.86 3.74
C SER A 13 -1.78 12.62 5.15
N LEU A 14 -2.19 13.68 5.86
CA LEU A 14 -2.78 13.57 7.20
C LEU A 14 -4.13 12.83 7.19
N PHE A 15 -4.98 13.11 6.19
CA PHE A 15 -6.26 12.41 6.04
C PHE A 15 -6.07 10.93 5.71
N ILE A 16 -5.15 10.60 4.80
CA ILE A 16 -4.84 9.21 4.47
C ILE A 16 -4.30 8.48 5.72
N ALA A 17 -3.34 9.08 6.43
CA ALA A 17 -2.76 8.49 7.64
C ALA A 17 -3.81 8.27 8.73
N THR A 18 -4.67 9.26 8.98
CA THR A 18 -5.77 9.14 9.97
C THR A 18 -6.78 8.08 9.55
N GLY A 19 -7.11 7.99 8.26
CA GLY A 19 -8.04 7.00 7.73
C GLY A 19 -7.53 5.57 7.95
N ILE A 20 -6.27 5.31 7.62
CA ILE A 20 -5.65 3.99 7.81
C ILE A 20 -5.51 3.67 9.31
N ALA A 21 -5.05 4.63 10.12
CA ALA A 21 -4.96 4.44 11.58
C ALA A 21 -6.34 4.15 12.21
N GLY A 22 -7.38 4.83 11.74
CA GLY A 22 -8.77 4.59 12.16
C GLY A 22 -9.27 3.20 11.78
N GLN A 23 -8.94 2.70 10.58
CA GLN A 23 -9.27 1.33 10.17
C GLN A 23 -8.57 0.28 11.04
N VAL A 24 -7.27 0.46 11.33
CA VAL A 24 -6.53 -0.43 12.23
C VAL A 24 -7.15 -0.41 13.63
N PHE A 25 -7.44 0.78 14.15
CA PHE A 25 -8.09 0.93 15.46
C PHE A 25 -9.46 0.25 15.50
N TRP A 26 -10.28 0.43 14.46
CA TRP A 26 -11.60 -0.19 14.34
C TRP A 26 -11.51 -1.72 14.30
N ASN A 27 -10.57 -2.28 13.53
CA ASN A 27 -10.37 -3.73 13.46
C ASN A 27 -9.83 -4.34 14.77
N CYS A 28 -9.17 -3.55 15.61
CA CYS A 28 -8.67 -3.99 16.92
C CYS A 28 -9.73 -3.85 18.04
N PHE A 29 -10.47 -2.73 18.07
CA PHE A 29 -11.29 -2.30 19.21
C PHE A 29 -12.78 -2.08 18.89
N SER A 30 -13.31 -2.68 17.83
CA SER A 30 -14.76 -2.61 17.57
C SER A 30 -15.56 -3.51 18.51
N PHE A 31 -16.54 -2.92 19.20
CA PHE A 31 -17.52 -3.59 20.07
C PHE A 31 -18.75 -4.11 19.31
N VAL A 32 -18.80 -3.95 17.99
CA VAL A 32 -19.95 -4.40 17.21
C VAL A 32 -19.98 -5.93 17.22
N PRO A 33 -21.05 -6.55 17.74
CA PRO A 33 -21.19 -8.00 17.72
C PRO A 33 -21.35 -8.46 16.26
N MET A 34 -20.72 -9.58 15.94
CA MET A 34 -20.93 -10.24 14.67
C MET A 34 -22.28 -10.97 14.69
N THR A 35 -22.97 -10.93 13.56
CA THR A 35 -24.19 -11.71 13.34
C THR A 35 -23.89 -12.73 12.24
N GLY A 36 -23.99 -14.02 12.57
CA GLY A 36 -23.91 -15.11 11.61
C GLY A 36 -22.79 -16.13 11.85
N GLY A 37 -23.18 -17.40 12.00
CA GLY A 37 -22.28 -18.57 12.04
C GLY A 37 -21.80 -18.93 13.44
N HIS A 38 -20.69 -19.69 13.51
CA HIS A 38 -20.09 -20.19 14.76
C HIS A 38 -19.56 -19.07 15.68
N PHE A 39 -19.40 -17.85 15.18
CA PHE A 39 -18.88 -16.67 15.90
C PHE A 39 -19.98 -15.66 16.26
N ASP A 40 -21.24 -16.12 16.33
CA ASP A 40 -22.37 -15.27 16.71
C ASP A 40 -22.12 -14.61 18.07
N ASP A 41 -22.45 -13.32 18.18
CA ASP A 41 -22.28 -12.49 19.39
C ASP A 41 -20.82 -12.18 19.81
N MET A 42 -19.82 -12.59 19.02
CA MET A 42 -18.43 -12.18 19.25
C MET A 42 -18.13 -10.78 18.68
N PRO A 43 -17.36 -9.93 19.39
CA PRO A 43 -16.95 -8.62 18.89
C PRO A 43 -16.09 -8.73 17.63
N ARG A 44 -16.27 -7.75 16.74
CA ARG A 44 -15.41 -7.59 15.56
C ARG A 44 -13.96 -7.27 15.89
N GLY A 45 -13.73 -6.53 16.97
CA GLY A 45 -12.39 -6.21 17.45
C GLY A 45 -11.65 -7.44 17.98
N ILE A 46 -10.48 -7.74 17.43
CA ILE A 46 -9.68 -8.91 17.88
C ILE A 46 -9.32 -8.81 19.36
N VAL A 47 -8.91 -7.63 19.82
CA VAL A 47 -8.43 -7.45 21.20
C VAL A 47 -9.58 -7.68 22.18
N ILE A 48 -10.76 -7.17 21.86
CA ILE A 48 -11.95 -7.31 22.69
C ILE A 48 -12.43 -8.76 22.68
N ALA A 49 -12.51 -9.37 21.49
CA ALA A 49 -12.89 -10.77 21.34
C ALA A 49 -11.91 -11.72 22.05
N PHE A 50 -10.62 -11.41 22.07
CA PHE A 50 -9.61 -12.18 22.82
C PHE A 50 -9.89 -12.14 24.33
N PHE A 51 -10.15 -10.96 24.89
CA PHE A 51 -10.50 -10.85 26.31
C PHE A 51 -11.86 -11.46 26.62
N GLN A 52 -12.85 -11.35 25.73
CA GLN A 52 -14.15 -11.98 25.92
C GLN A 52 -14.06 -13.50 25.93
N ALA A 53 -13.30 -14.11 25.01
CA ALA A 53 -13.07 -15.56 24.99
C ALA A 53 -12.24 -16.06 26.20
N LEU A 54 -11.46 -15.20 26.84
CA LEU A 54 -10.67 -15.56 28.03
C LEU A 54 -11.47 -15.44 29.33
N PHE A 55 -12.36 -14.46 29.43
CA PHE A 55 -13.06 -14.12 30.67
C PHE A 55 -14.52 -14.62 30.75
N VAL A 56 -15.13 -15.04 29.62
CA VAL A 56 -16.48 -15.59 29.60
C VAL A 56 -16.42 -17.12 29.61
N PRO A 57 -16.78 -17.80 30.72
CA PRO A 57 -16.60 -19.25 30.86
C PRO A 57 -17.45 -20.13 29.94
N ASP A 58 -18.50 -19.57 29.32
CA ASP A 58 -19.46 -20.28 28.45
C ASP A 58 -19.47 -19.75 27.00
N SER A 59 -18.40 -19.07 26.54
CA SER A 59 -18.36 -18.63 25.15
C SER A 59 -18.26 -19.85 24.21
N PRO A 60 -19.09 -19.97 23.15
CA PRO A 60 -19.10 -21.11 22.23
C PRO A 60 -17.80 -21.33 21.42
N VAL A 61 -16.84 -20.42 21.54
CA VAL A 61 -15.66 -20.28 20.68
C VAL A 61 -14.44 -20.18 21.58
N GLY A 62 -13.47 -21.05 21.37
CA GLY A 62 -12.23 -21.08 22.15
C GLY A 62 -11.23 -20.02 21.70
N VAL A 63 -10.20 -19.78 22.52
CA VAL A 63 -9.06 -18.92 22.13
C VAL A 63 -8.35 -19.47 20.87
N GLU A 64 -8.44 -20.78 20.63
CA GLU A 64 -7.91 -21.47 19.45
C GLU A 64 -8.60 -21.02 18.14
N ASP A 65 -9.91 -20.82 18.16
CA ASP A 65 -10.69 -20.38 16.99
C ASP A 65 -10.44 -18.90 16.63
N LEU A 66 -9.87 -18.13 17.56
CA LEU A 66 -9.49 -16.73 17.32
C LEU A 66 -8.18 -16.57 16.54
N TRP A 67 -7.40 -17.65 16.37
CA TRP A 67 -6.18 -17.63 15.56
C TRP A 67 -6.50 -17.53 14.07
N PHE A 68 -7.48 -18.30 13.58
CA PHE A 68 -7.89 -18.35 12.19
C PHE A 68 -9.41 -18.18 12.07
N ARG A 69 -9.87 -16.93 11.95
CA ARG A 69 -11.31 -16.67 11.71
C ARG A 69 -11.65 -16.87 10.23
N PRO A 70 -12.74 -17.60 9.91
CA PRO A 70 -13.30 -17.64 8.56
C PRO A 70 -13.74 -16.25 8.07
N SER A 71 -13.88 -16.07 6.76
CA SER A 71 -14.51 -14.89 6.13
C SER A 71 -13.74 -13.56 6.25
N ASN A 72 -12.41 -13.58 6.17
CA ASN A 72 -11.55 -12.38 6.14
C ASN A 72 -11.74 -11.46 7.36
N LEU A 73 -12.17 -12.05 8.48
CA LEU A 73 -12.34 -11.37 9.74
C LEU A 73 -10.99 -11.15 10.42
N PRO A 74 -10.82 -10.05 11.17
CA PRO A 74 -9.60 -9.81 11.93
C PRO A 74 -9.38 -10.97 12.93
N GLY A 75 -8.25 -11.68 12.83
CA GLY A 75 -7.82 -12.73 13.76
C GLY A 75 -6.50 -12.38 14.45
N LEU A 76 -6.09 -13.13 15.49
CA LEU A 76 -4.83 -12.86 16.20
C LEU A 76 -3.60 -12.87 15.28
N MET A 77 -3.58 -13.77 14.30
CA MET A 77 -2.53 -13.81 13.28
C MET A 77 -2.44 -12.52 12.46
N SER A 78 -3.55 -11.84 12.21
CA SER A 78 -3.57 -10.60 11.42
C SER A 78 -2.94 -9.40 12.16
N ILE A 79 -3.13 -9.30 13.49
CA ILE A 79 -2.45 -8.29 14.32
C ILE A 79 -0.95 -8.56 14.37
N ILE A 80 -0.55 -9.81 14.65
CA ILE A 80 0.86 -10.19 14.72
C ILE A 80 1.54 -9.90 13.36
N THR A 81 0.89 -10.27 12.26
CA THR A 81 1.39 -10.02 10.91
C THR A 81 1.49 -8.51 10.62
N THR A 82 0.49 -7.73 11.01
CA THR A 82 0.48 -6.27 10.82
C THR A 82 1.62 -5.59 11.60
N ILE A 83 1.83 -5.98 12.86
CA ILE A 83 2.95 -5.47 13.68
C ILE A 83 4.29 -5.88 13.06
N GLY A 84 4.42 -7.14 12.63
CA GLY A 84 5.63 -7.63 11.97
C GLY A 84 5.96 -6.85 10.70
N ILE A 85 4.99 -6.66 9.81
CA ILE A 85 5.15 -5.87 8.58
C ILE A 85 5.45 -4.40 8.92
N PHE A 86 4.80 -3.83 9.93
CA PHE A 86 5.04 -2.46 10.36
C PHE A 86 6.50 -2.23 10.78
N VAL A 87 7.06 -3.13 11.60
CA VAL A 87 8.48 -3.05 12.03
C VAL A 87 9.42 -3.16 10.84
N VAL A 88 9.14 -4.09 9.91
CA VAL A 88 9.94 -4.28 8.70
C VAL A 88 9.93 -3.03 7.83
N ILE A 89 8.76 -2.42 7.60
CA ILE A 89 8.63 -1.21 6.80
C ILE A 89 9.36 -0.04 7.46
N VAL A 90 9.20 0.16 8.78
CA VAL A 90 9.90 1.22 9.52
C VAL A 90 11.41 1.05 9.43
N TYR A 91 11.90 -0.19 9.52
CA TYR A 91 13.32 -0.49 9.34
C TYR A 91 13.81 -0.04 7.95
N PHE A 92 13.16 -0.49 6.87
CA PHE A 92 13.57 -0.12 5.51
C PHE A 92 13.44 1.38 5.21
N GLU A 93 12.41 2.05 5.73
CA GLU A 93 12.20 3.50 5.56
C GLU A 93 13.27 4.33 6.32
N SER A 94 13.82 3.77 7.40
CA SER A 94 14.88 4.41 8.18
C SER A 94 16.28 4.29 7.57
N VAL A 95 16.47 3.42 6.57
CA VAL A 95 17.77 3.23 5.92
C VAL A 95 18.09 4.42 5.02
N THR A 96 19.16 5.14 5.37
CA THR A 96 19.71 6.24 4.57
C THR A 96 21.15 5.95 4.17
N ILE A 97 21.50 6.41 2.97
CA ILE A 97 22.86 6.43 2.45
C ILE A 97 23.38 7.86 2.55
N ASP A 98 24.38 8.07 3.41
CA ASP A 98 24.96 9.39 3.65
C ASP A 98 26.04 9.71 2.61
N ILE A 99 25.83 10.75 1.81
CA ILE A 99 26.87 11.28 0.92
C ILE A 99 27.64 12.38 1.67
N PRO A 100 28.97 12.25 1.82
CA PRO A 100 29.77 13.30 2.44
C PRO A 100 29.84 14.52 1.52
N LEU A 101 29.49 15.68 2.06
CA LEU A 101 29.60 16.97 1.39
C LEU A 101 30.57 17.87 2.17
N ALA A 102 31.32 18.70 1.46
CA ALA A 102 32.13 19.75 2.04
C ALA A 102 31.70 21.11 1.48
N TYR A 103 31.83 22.15 2.30
CA TYR A 103 31.56 23.51 1.84
C TYR A 103 32.77 24.06 1.06
N SER A 104 32.54 24.53 -0.16
CA SER A 104 33.63 24.99 -1.05
C SER A 104 34.27 26.30 -0.58
N GLY A 105 33.53 27.16 0.13
CA GLY A 105 33.99 28.49 0.56
C GLY A 105 34.77 28.54 1.87
N TYR A 106 34.61 27.55 2.75
CA TYR A 106 35.21 27.52 4.10
C TYR A 106 35.79 26.13 4.37
N ARG A 107 37.12 26.06 4.42
CA ARG A 107 37.84 24.82 4.76
C ARG A 107 37.45 24.35 6.16
N GLY A 108 37.06 23.09 6.27
CA GLY A 108 36.75 22.42 7.55
C GLY A 108 35.27 22.14 7.79
N PHE A 109 34.35 22.79 7.07
CA PHE A 109 32.92 22.50 7.18
C PHE A 109 32.56 21.28 6.32
N LYS A 110 32.36 20.13 6.97
CA LYS A 110 31.90 18.89 6.35
C LYS A 110 30.49 18.58 6.84
N GLY A 111 29.58 18.38 5.89
CA GLY A 111 28.21 17.93 6.14
C GLY A 111 27.98 16.53 5.58
N LYS A 112 26.84 15.96 5.91
CA LYS A 112 26.34 14.73 5.28
C LYS A 112 24.98 15.03 4.67
N TYR A 113 24.76 14.55 3.46
CA TYR A 113 23.46 14.59 2.81
C TYR A 113 22.87 13.17 2.78
N PRO A 114 21.90 12.87 3.65
CA PRO A 114 21.28 11.55 3.70
C PRO A 114 20.30 11.39 2.53
N ILE A 115 20.51 10.39 1.68
CA ILE A 115 19.55 9.94 0.68
C ILE A 115 18.86 8.70 1.22
N LYS A 116 17.52 8.72 1.31
CA LYS A 116 16.75 7.53 1.71
C LYS A 116 16.91 6.42 0.68
N LEU A 117 17.03 5.17 1.13
CA LEU A 117 17.06 4.00 0.24
C LEU A 117 15.79 3.95 -0.64
N LEU A 118 14.63 4.19 -0.03
CA LEU A 118 13.35 4.37 -0.70
C LEU A 118 13.20 5.83 -1.17
N TYR A 119 14.08 6.26 -2.08
CA TYR A 119 14.15 7.65 -2.53
C TYR A 119 12.87 8.14 -3.24
N VAL A 120 12.10 7.22 -3.86
CA VAL A 120 10.81 7.52 -4.51
C VAL A 120 9.64 7.53 -3.52
N SER A 121 9.88 7.25 -2.23
CA SER A 121 8.87 7.14 -1.18
C SER A 121 7.79 6.08 -1.51
N ASN A 122 6.63 6.14 -0.85
CA ASN A 122 5.49 5.26 -1.04
C ASN A 122 4.55 5.66 -2.20
N ILE A 123 4.88 6.72 -2.94
CA ILE A 123 4.00 7.31 -3.95
C ILE A 123 3.70 6.36 -5.12
N PRO A 124 4.68 5.63 -5.71
CA PRO A 124 4.39 4.72 -6.82
C PRO A 124 3.37 3.64 -6.45
N VAL A 125 3.48 3.11 -5.23
CA VAL A 125 2.54 2.12 -4.68
C VAL A 125 1.13 2.72 -4.59
N ILE A 126 1.00 3.95 -4.06
CA ILE A 126 -0.29 4.67 -3.97
C ILE A 126 -0.91 4.88 -5.36
N LEU A 127 -0.11 5.25 -6.36
CA LEU A 127 -0.59 5.47 -7.74
C LEU A 127 -1.10 4.18 -8.37
N VAL A 128 -0.41 3.06 -8.18
CA VAL A 128 -0.86 1.75 -8.68
C VAL A 128 -2.15 1.31 -7.97
N SER A 129 -2.24 1.47 -6.65
CA SER A 129 -3.48 1.17 -5.91
C SER A 129 -4.66 2.01 -6.38
N ALA A 130 -4.44 3.30 -6.66
CA ALA A 130 -5.48 4.17 -7.23
C ALA A 130 -5.88 3.75 -8.66
N LEU A 131 -4.91 3.36 -9.49
CA LEU A 131 -5.16 2.84 -10.83
C LEU A 131 -6.03 1.58 -10.77
N TYR A 132 -5.72 0.64 -9.86
CA TYR A 132 -6.50 -0.58 -9.69
C TYR A 132 -7.91 -0.29 -9.19
N ALA A 133 -8.06 0.61 -8.21
CA ALA A 133 -9.38 1.02 -7.72
C ALA A 133 -10.25 1.61 -8.84
N ASN A 134 -9.67 2.48 -9.67
CA ASN A 134 -10.37 3.07 -10.81
C ASN A 134 -10.69 2.02 -11.88
N ALA A 135 -9.76 1.10 -12.17
CA ALA A 135 -9.98 0.02 -13.13
C ALA A 135 -11.10 -0.92 -12.68
N MET A 136 -11.14 -1.29 -11.39
CA MET A 136 -12.23 -2.08 -10.81
C MET A 136 -13.56 -1.34 -10.87
N PHE A 137 -13.59 -0.05 -10.52
CA PHE A 137 -14.81 0.76 -10.57
C PHE A 137 -15.36 0.87 -11.99
N LEU A 138 -14.53 1.26 -12.96
CA LEU A 138 -14.93 1.36 -14.37
C LEU A 138 -15.30 -0.01 -14.94
N GLY A 139 -14.54 -1.04 -14.57
CA GLY A 139 -14.81 -2.41 -14.96
C GLY A 139 -16.16 -2.91 -14.46
N GLN A 140 -16.53 -2.60 -13.22
CA GLN A 140 -17.83 -2.98 -12.66
C GLN A 140 -18.96 -2.18 -13.33
N MET A 141 -18.72 -0.92 -13.69
CA MET A 141 -19.70 -0.10 -14.42
C MET A 141 -19.94 -0.63 -15.83
N ILE A 142 -18.90 -1.10 -16.53
CA ILE A 142 -18.96 -1.54 -17.94
C ILE A 142 -19.36 -3.01 -18.05
N ALA A 143 -18.80 -3.89 -17.22
CA ALA A 143 -18.95 -5.35 -17.30
C ALA A 143 -19.69 -5.96 -16.09
N GLY A 144 -20.23 -5.13 -15.20
CA GLY A 144 -21.03 -5.60 -14.06
C GLY A 144 -22.29 -6.37 -14.47
N PRO A 145 -22.88 -7.18 -13.57
CA PRO A 145 -24.05 -8.02 -13.88
C PRO A 145 -25.28 -7.23 -14.35
N ASN A 146 -25.39 -5.96 -13.94
CA ASN A 146 -26.47 -5.04 -14.30
C ASN A 146 -26.07 -4.01 -15.37
N SER A 147 -24.94 -4.21 -16.07
CA SER A 147 -24.51 -3.27 -17.11
C SER A 147 -25.40 -3.40 -18.35
N ALA A 148 -25.81 -2.25 -18.91
CA ALA A 148 -26.63 -2.16 -20.13
C ALA A 148 -25.95 -2.75 -21.38
N LEU A 149 -24.66 -3.07 -21.30
CA LEU A 149 -23.85 -3.62 -22.38
C LEU A 149 -23.85 -5.16 -22.39
N ARG A 150 -24.35 -5.82 -21.33
CA ARG A 150 -24.38 -7.28 -21.21
C ARG A 150 -25.69 -7.83 -21.78
N GLY A 151 -25.61 -8.83 -22.67
CA GLY A 151 -26.76 -9.38 -23.40
C GLY A 151 -26.76 -9.10 -24.91
N GLY A 152 -25.59 -8.84 -25.50
CA GLY A 152 -25.40 -8.64 -26.94
C GLY A 152 -24.09 -9.25 -27.45
N ASP A 153 -23.73 -9.00 -28.72
CA ASP A 153 -22.55 -9.61 -29.40
C ASP A 153 -21.19 -9.29 -28.75
N LEU A 154 -21.13 -8.36 -27.79
CA LEU A 154 -19.91 -7.94 -27.09
C LEU A 154 -19.62 -8.76 -25.82
N ASP A 155 -20.45 -9.74 -25.49
CA ASP A 155 -20.33 -10.54 -24.27
C ASP A 155 -18.96 -11.24 -24.15
N PHE A 156 -18.32 -11.60 -25.26
CA PHE A 156 -16.94 -12.13 -25.25
C PHE A 156 -15.91 -11.11 -24.75
N PHE A 157 -15.97 -9.86 -25.23
CA PHE A 157 -15.06 -8.79 -24.80
C PHE A 157 -15.35 -8.34 -23.37
N LEU A 158 -16.62 -8.29 -22.98
CA LEU A 158 -17.04 -7.98 -21.61
C LEU A 158 -16.56 -9.06 -20.63
N ASN A 159 -16.70 -10.33 -20.99
CA ASN A 159 -16.21 -11.45 -20.19
C ASN A 159 -14.67 -11.49 -20.10
N LEU A 160 -13.96 -10.99 -21.12
CA LEU A 160 -12.49 -10.84 -21.09
C LEU A 160 -12.05 -9.71 -20.15
N ILE A 161 -12.80 -8.61 -20.09
CA ILE A 161 -12.54 -7.48 -19.18
C ILE A 161 -12.77 -7.91 -17.73
N GLY A 162 -13.94 -8.48 -17.43
CA GLY A 162 -14.24 -8.94 -16.08
C GLY A 162 -15.58 -9.66 -16.00
N GLN A 163 -15.57 -10.86 -15.42
CA GLN A 163 -16.80 -11.52 -14.97
C GLN A 163 -16.94 -11.26 -13.48
N TYR A 164 -18.07 -10.71 -13.06
CA TYR A 164 -18.37 -10.46 -11.66
C TYR A 164 -19.37 -11.51 -11.17
N GLY A 165 -19.04 -12.14 -10.04
CA GLY A 165 -19.96 -13.01 -9.31
C GLY A 165 -20.84 -12.21 -8.35
N ASP A 166 -21.64 -12.91 -7.55
CA ASP A 166 -22.46 -12.30 -6.49
C ASP A 166 -21.61 -11.39 -5.57
N PRO A 167 -22.21 -10.35 -4.96
CA PRO A 167 -21.52 -9.41 -4.09
C PRO A 167 -20.98 -10.11 -2.83
N GLY A 168 -19.79 -10.70 -2.95
CA GLY A 168 -19.00 -11.16 -1.83
C GLY A 168 -18.51 -9.95 -1.04
N GLN A 169 -18.71 -9.97 0.28
CA GLN A 169 -18.28 -8.92 1.20
C GLN A 169 -16.74 -8.79 1.19
N SER A 170 -16.21 -7.94 0.30
CA SER A 170 -14.80 -7.54 0.35
C SER A 170 -14.62 -6.44 1.39
N PRO A 171 -13.67 -6.56 2.34
CA PRO A 171 -13.40 -5.52 3.32
C PRO A 171 -12.69 -4.36 2.63
N GLY A 172 -13.48 -3.40 2.14
CA GLY A 172 -12.97 -2.22 1.44
C GLY A 172 -13.99 -1.47 0.58
N GLY A 173 -15.18 -2.04 0.38
CA GLY A 173 -16.28 -1.40 -0.34
C GLY A 173 -17.20 -2.45 -0.97
N SER A 174 -18.40 -2.02 -1.34
CA SER A 174 -19.41 -2.86 -2.00
C SER A 174 -19.07 -3.10 -3.47
N TYR A 175 -17.86 -3.57 -3.75
CA TYR A 175 -17.43 -3.98 -5.08
C TYR A 175 -17.81 -5.44 -5.30
N LEU A 176 -18.32 -5.76 -6.48
CA LEU A 176 -18.58 -7.16 -6.81
C LEU A 176 -17.24 -7.89 -6.96
N ASN A 177 -17.14 -9.09 -6.40
CA ASN A 177 -15.93 -9.88 -6.51
C ASN A 177 -15.76 -10.34 -7.98
N PRO A 178 -14.68 -9.94 -8.68
CA PRO A 178 -14.42 -10.48 -9.99
C PRO A 178 -14.11 -11.97 -9.85
N VAL A 179 -14.79 -12.80 -10.63
CA VAL A 179 -14.62 -14.27 -10.70
C VAL A 179 -13.77 -14.64 -11.93
N GLY A 180 -13.64 -13.75 -12.92
CA GLY A 180 -12.82 -13.97 -14.11
C GLY A 180 -12.47 -12.69 -14.87
N GLY A 181 -11.61 -12.81 -15.89
CA GLY A 181 -11.18 -11.71 -16.77
C GLY A 181 -9.89 -11.01 -16.32
N LEU A 182 -9.50 -9.95 -17.04
CA LEU A 182 -8.30 -9.16 -16.74
C LEU A 182 -8.36 -8.51 -15.36
N ILE A 183 -9.55 -8.09 -14.91
CA ILE A 183 -9.76 -7.47 -13.60
C ILE A 183 -9.56 -8.48 -12.46
N TYR A 184 -9.81 -9.78 -12.70
CA TYR A 184 -9.51 -10.85 -11.74
C TYR A 184 -8.00 -10.95 -11.46
N LEU A 185 -7.17 -10.79 -12.50
CA LEU A 185 -5.70 -10.81 -12.39
C LEU A 185 -5.15 -9.56 -11.69
N MET A 186 -5.87 -8.45 -11.74
CA MET A 186 -5.49 -7.18 -11.08
C MET A 186 -5.99 -7.08 -9.64
N THR A 187 -6.79 -8.04 -9.17
CA THR A 187 -7.34 -8.05 -7.81
C THR A 187 -6.46 -8.89 -6.89
N PRO A 188 -5.99 -8.33 -5.74
CA PRO A 188 -5.13 -9.07 -4.83
C PRO A 188 -5.85 -10.27 -4.19
N PRO A 189 -5.19 -11.45 -4.11
CA PRO A 189 -5.73 -12.60 -3.39
C PRO A 189 -5.90 -12.23 -1.90
N GLN A 190 -7.08 -12.53 -1.34
CA GLN A 190 -7.45 -12.18 0.02
C GLN A 190 -7.25 -13.38 0.96
N GLY A 191 -6.21 -13.31 1.78
CA GLY A 191 -5.90 -14.33 2.77
C GLY A 191 -5.06 -15.50 2.22
N PHE A 192 -4.49 -16.27 3.13
CA PHE A 192 -3.52 -17.33 2.82
C PHE A 192 -4.12 -18.45 1.96
N GLN A 193 -5.37 -18.84 2.23
CA GLN A 193 -6.05 -19.91 1.50
C GLN A 193 -6.19 -19.57 0.01
N SER A 194 -6.56 -18.33 -0.31
CA SER A 194 -6.74 -17.91 -1.71
C SER A 194 -5.45 -17.94 -2.55
N VAL A 195 -4.29 -17.83 -1.90
CA VAL A 195 -2.98 -17.94 -2.56
C VAL A 195 -2.62 -19.40 -2.84
N ILE A 196 -3.03 -20.31 -1.94
CA ILE A 196 -2.84 -21.76 -2.14
C ILE A 196 -3.75 -22.28 -3.23
N ASP A 197 -5.00 -21.81 -3.25
CA ASP A 197 -5.99 -22.27 -4.23
C ASP A 197 -5.61 -21.85 -5.66
N ASP A 198 -5.15 -20.59 -5.84
CA ASP A 198 -4.75 -20.03 -7.14
C ASP A 198 -3.32 -19.40 -7.11
N PRO A 199 -2.25 -20.20 -7.03
CA PRO A 199 -0.89 -19.66 -6.91
C PRO A 199 -0.44 -18.90 -8.16
N LEU A 200 -0.90 -19.34 -9.33
CA LEU A 200 -0.57 -18.71 -10.61
C LEU A 200 -1.12 -17.27 -10.69
N ARG A 201 -2.33 -17.03 -10.17
CA ARG A 201 -2.91 -15.69 -10.08
C ARG A 201 -2.07 -14.78 -9.18
N ALA A 202 -1.68 -15.28 -8.01
CA ALA A 202 -0.87 -14.51 -7.06
C ALA A 202 0.47 -14.07 -7.67
N VAL A 203 1.13 -14.96 -8.42
CA VAL A 203 2.39 -14.65 -9.11
C VAL A 203 2.19 -13.62 -10.22
N ILE A 204 1.16 -13.79 -11.06
CA ILE A 204 0.86 -12.84 -12.16
C ILE A 204 0.55 -11.45 -11.59
N TYR A 205 -0.30 -11.38 -10.56
CA TYR A 205 -0.63 -10.14 -9.87
C TYR A 205 0.65 -9.45 -9.35
N LEU A 206 1.53 -10.20 -8.66
CA LEU A 206 2.77 -9.68 -8.12
C LEU A 206 3.69 -9.12 -9.20
N VAL A 207 3.84 -9.84 -10.33
CA VAL A 207 4.67 -9.38 -11.45
C VAL A 207 4.12 -8.09 -12.05
N ILE A 208 2.82 -8.03 -12.35
CA ILE A 208 2.18 -6.83 -12.91
C ILE A 208 2.32 -5.66 -11.95
N PHE A 209 2.08 -5.88 -10.66
CA PHE A 209 2.18 -4.85 -9.64
C PHE A 209 3.59 -4.27 -9.53
N ILE A 210 4.63 -5.13 -9.51
CA ILE A 210 6.03 -4.70 -9.49
C ILE A 210 6.38 -3.90 -10.75
N VAL A 211 6.00 -4.38 -11.92
CA VAL A 211 6.29 -3.69 -13.20
C VAL A 211 5.65 -2.30 -13.21
N LEU A 212 4.39 -2.18 -12.80
CA LEU A 212 3.71 -0.89 -12.70
C LEU A 212 4.36 0.03 -11.66
N CYS A 213 4.74 -0.49 -10.48
CA CYS A 213 5.42 0.29 -9.45
C CYS A 213 6.78 0.81 -9.95
N ILE A 214 7.54 0.02 -10.69
CA ILE A 214 8.81 0.46 -11.31
C ILE A 214 8.55 1.55 -12.35
N GLY A 215 7.54 1.36 -13.21
CA GLY A 215 7.16 2.33 -14.24
C GLY A 215 6.76 3.68 -13.65
N PHE A 216 5.79 3.68 -12.73
CA PHE A 216 5.38 4.89 -12.02
C PHE A 216 6.51 5.47 -11.17
N GLY A 217 7.37 4.63 -10.60
CA GLY A 217 8.53 5.06 -9.84
C GLY A 217 9.49 5.90 -10.66
N ARG A 218 9.84 5.45 -11.87
CA ARG A 218 10.72 6.23 -12.76
C ARG A 218 10.10 7.55 -13.20
N ILE A 219 8.82 7.52 -13.59
CA ILE A 219 8.09 8.74 -13.99
C ILE A 219 8.06 9.74 -12.82
N TRP A 220 7.84 9.24 -11.60
CA TRP A 220 7.79 10.09 -10.42
C TRP A 220 9.13 10.79 -10.14
N VAL A 221 10.26 10.09 -10.31
CA VAL A 221 11.60 10.66 -10.12
C VAL A 221 11.85 11.84 -11.05
N GLU A 222 11.40 11.75 -12.30
CA GLU A 222 11.52 12.83 -13.27
C GLU A 222 10.60 14.00 -12.95
N VAL A 223 9.35 13.74 -12.53
CA VAL A 223 8.36 14.80 -12.24
C VAL A 223 8.61 15.50 -10.90
N SER A 224 9.13 14.79 -9.91
CA SER A 224 9.35 15.33 -8.56
C SER A 224 10.63 16.16 -8.42
N GLY A 225 11.44 16.27 -9.48
CA GLY A 225 12.73 16.97 -9.42
C GLY A 225 13.75 16.24 -8.53
N LEU A 226 13.57 14.94 -8.32
CA LEU A 226 14.51 14.07 -7.60
C LEU A 226 15.50 13.40 -8.54
N SER A 227 15.57 13.86 -9.81
CA SER A 227 16.53 13.33 -10.75
C SER A 227 17.97 13.61 -10.27
N PRO A 228 18.94 12.74 -10.58
CA PRO A 228 20.35 12.97 -10.25
C PRO A 228 20.86 14.34 -10.71
N ARG A 229 20.33 14.83 -11.84
CA ARG A 229 20.63 16.15 -12.39
C ARG A 229 20.13 17.27 -11.49
N ASP A 230 18.88 17.22 -11.06
CA ASP A 230 18.28 18.26 -10.21
C ASP A 230 18.94 18.29 -8.82
N ILE A 231 19.21 17.13 -8.24
CA ILE A 231 19.94 17.02 -6.96
C ILE A 231 21.36 17.58 -7.11
N SER A 232 22.06 17.26 -8.21
CA SER A 232 23.41 17.78 -8.44
C SER A 232 23.45 19.31 -8.57
N ARG A 233 22.44 19.91 -9.23
CA ARG A 233 22.27 21.36 -9.31
C ARG A 233 22.05 21.96 -7.92
N GLN A 234 21.12 21.38 -7.15
CA GLN A 234 20.83 21.84 -5.80
C GLN A 234 22.06 21.83 -4.88
N ILE A 235 22.92 20.78 -4.98
CA ILE A 235 24.17 20.69 -4.22
C ILE A 235 25.14 21.82 -4.62
N ILE A 236 25.30 22.08 -5.92
CA ILE A 236 26.21 23.10 -6.44
C ILE A 236 25.74 24.52 -6.10
N ASP A 237 24.44 24.77 -6.21
CA ASP A 237 23.80 26.05 -5.90
C ASP A 237 23.87 26.36 -4.40
N SER A 238 23.86 25.32 -3.56
CA SER A 238 24.08 25.44 -2.11
C SER A 238 25.54 25.72 -1.72
N GLY A 239 26.46 25.80 -2.69
CA GLY A 239 27.90 26.02 -2.46
C GLY A 239 28.64 24.79 -1.90
N MET A 240 28.00 23.63 -1.93
CA MET A 240 28.53 22.36 -1.43
C MET A 240 29.21 21.59 -2.57
N GLU A 241 30.21 20.78 -2.23
CA GLU A 241 30.94 19.91 -3.14
C GLU A 241 31.17 18.52 -2.53
N ILE A 242 31.30 17.50 -3.37
CA ILE A 242 31.67 16.16 -2.91
C ILE A 242 33.21 16.11 -2.79
N PRO A 243 33.79 15.86 -1.60
CA PRO A 243 35.23 15.81 -1.43
C PRO A 243 35.89 14.82 -2.39
N GLY A 244 36.97 15.24 -3.05
CA GLY A 244 37.73 14.40 -3.98
C GLY A 244 37.27 14.46 -5.44
N PHE A 245 36.17 15.16 -5.75
CA PHE A 245 35.70 15.34 -7.13
C PHE A 245 35.71 16.81 -7.54
N ARG A 246 35.82 17.05 -8.85
CA ARG A 246 35.72 18.41 -9.40
C ARG A 246 34.28 18.91 -9.27
N ARG A 247 34.12 20.18 -8.90
CA ARG A 247 32.83 20.89 -8.87
C ARG A 247 32.30 21.08 -10.30
N SER A 248 31.62 20.07 -10.82
CA SER A 248 30.87 20.18 -12.06
C SER A 248 29.60 19.34 -11.98
N GLU A 249 28.49 19.88 -12.51
CA GLU A 249 27.17 19.23 -12.56
C GLU A 249 27.31 17.81 -13.12
N LYS A 250 27.97 17.67 -14.27
CA LYS A 250 28.18 16.37 -14.94
C LYS A 250 28.98 15.36 -14.13
N THR A 251 29.95 15.78 -13.32
CA THR A 251 30.74 14.84 -12.48
C THR A 251 29.92 14.35 -11.30
N ILE A 252 29.18 15.24 -10.64
CA ILE A 252 28.33 14.89 -9.49
C ILE A 252 27.13 14.05 -9.96
N GLU A 253 26.49 14.43 -11.06
CA GLU A 253 25.41 13.68 -11.70
C GLU A 253 25.82 12.25 -12.03
N ARG A 254 27.01 12.03 -12.61
CA ARG A 254 27.51 10.69 -12.95
C ARG A 254 27.76 9.80 -11.73
N ILE A 255 28.01 10.39 -10.56
CA ILE A 255 28.17 9.67 -9.29
C ILE A 255 26.80 9.34 -8.72
N LEU A 256 25.86 10.28 -8.75
CA LEU A 256 24.48 10.10 -8.28
C LEU A 256 23.65 9.18 -9.19
N SER A 257 24.03 9.04 -10.46
CA SER A 257 23.37 8.14 -11.41
C SER A 257 23.82 6.68 -11.30
N ARG A 258 24.81 6.39 -10.45
CA ARG A 258 25.31 5.03 -10.19
C ARG A 258 24.59 4.45 -8.97
#